data_AF-A0A956IJM2-F1
#
_entry.id   AF-A0A956IJM2-F1
#
_cell.length_a   1.000
_cell.length_b   1.000
_cell.length_c   1.000
_cell.angle_alpha   90.00
_cell.angle_beta   90.00
_cell.angle_gamma   90.00
#
_symmetry.space_group_name_H-M   'P 1'
#
loop_
_entity.id
_entity.type
_entity.pdbx_description
1 polymer ?
#
loop_
_entity_poly.entity_id
_entity_poly.type
_entity_poly.pdbx_seq_one_letter_code
_entity_poly.pdbx_strand_id
1 'polypeptide(L)'
;MPSHWGLGMFANAGDTYDSDWQSTADRLMFITGIRSWDLYFGAAWDFANEGPTSASFGEQDGQPYDLGQSDDVDQWVFVVVRRMNDAAARKLLRDGSPVFEGGAYVVYRQQQIANDTSTDSGASLGQDSSVVASGYTRRGAQAVIPDGWFRFRFDEFRFEAETAFIYGGIDNTLPSPGTTNFGVGDPALDETGWNIRQWGLATEASYDALDRRLHIGLKFGIASGDSDVEGLAPIGNGLQPQKTLDRTFSTFRFHPDYRVDLILFRNILTRVQGAYYFRPSVGYDFIKDPDGQKAGGDAAVIWSRASEFVQTPGNARDLGVELNFRLYYQARDGVLNDDEDKMGGFFTSLQYGVLFPLGGLGYLPNQIEDYAANPRLPADDEGLDTATAQTLRWYLGILF
;
A
#
# COMPACT_ATOMS: atom_id res chain seq x y z
N MET A 1 -5.21 14.44 -9.06
CA MET A 1 -4.12 13.94 -9.93
C MET A 1 -3.52 12.64 -9.38
N PRO A 2 -3.28 11.59 -10.18
CA PRO A 2 -2.61 10.36 -9.72
C PRO A 2 -1.16 10.62 -9.28
N SER A 3 -0.72 9.95 -8.22
CA SER A 3 0.64 10.05 -7.67
C SER A 3 1.29 8.67 -7.60
N HIS A 4 2.45 8.52 -8.21
CA HIS A 4 3.21 7.27 -8.21
C HIS A 4 4.68 7.53 -7.94
N TRP A 5 5.32 6.65 -7.16
CA TRP A 5 6.74 6.67 -6.89
C TRP A 5 7.32 5.26 -6.78
N GLY A 6 8.52 5.06 -7.32
CA GLY A 6 9.26 3.81 -7.22
C GLY A 6 8.51 2.58 -7.72
N LEU A 7 8.44 1.56 -6.87
CA LEU A 7 7.67 0.33 -7.07
C LEU A 7 6.18 0.49 -6.72
N GLY A 8 5.77 1.66 -6.23
CA GLY A 8 4.44 1.91 -5.71
C GLY A 8 4.21 1.34 -4.32
N MET A 9 5.26 1.16 -3.51
CA MET A 9 5.15 0.67 -2.14
C MET A 9 4.49 1.71 -1.23
N PHE A 10 4.83 3.00 -1.37
CA PHE A 10 4.22 4.06 -0.56
C PHE A 10 3.15 4.86 -1.34
N ALA A 11 3.47 5.35 -2.54
CA ALA A 11 2.56 6.10 -3.40
C ALA A 11 2.41 5.39 -4.75
N ASN A 12 1.18 5.01 -5.11
CA ASN A 12 0.91 4.23 -6.31
C ASN A 12 -0.30 4.80 -7.06
N ALA A 13 -0.14 5.14 -8.34
CA ALA A 13 -1.19 5.73 -9.16
C ALA A 13 -2.37 4.79 -9.48
N GLY A 14 -2.24 3.47 -9.28
CA GLY A 14 -3.34 2.54 -9.57
C GLY A 14 -3.75 2.50 -11.04
N ASP A 15 -2.79 2.71 -11.95
CA ASP A 15 -3.00 2.82 -13.39
C ASP A 15 -2.89 1.48 -14.14
N THR A 16 -2.93 0.36 -13.42
CA THR A 16 -2.86 -0.98 -14.01
C THR A 16 -4.25 -1.58 -14.23
N TYR A 17 -4.33 -2.57 -15.13
CA TYR A 17 -5.59 -3.25 -15.46
C TYR A 17 -6.19 -4.06 -14.29
N ASP A 18 -5.42 -4.30 -13.23
CA ASP A 18 -5.81 -5.08 -12.05
C ASP A 18 -5.68 -4.27 -10.75
N SER A 19 -5.65 -2.94 -10.87
CA SER A 19 -5.60 -2.01 -9.75
C SER A 19 -6.99 -1.80 -9.16
N ASP A 20 -7.09 -1.92 -7.83
CA ASP A 20 -8.32 -1.65 -7.08
C ASP A 20 -8.20 -0.36 -6.26
N TRP A 21 -6.98 0.18 -6.13
CA TRP A 21 -6.66 1.32 -5.30
C TRP A 21 -5.73 2.27 -6.04
N GLN A 22 -5.83 3.55 -5.75
CA GLN A 22 -4.97 4.58 -6.30
C GLN A 22 -4.65 5.65 -5.25
N SER A 23 -3.47 6.22 -5.36
CA SER A 23 -3.07 7.46 -4.70
C SER A 23 -3.40 8.62 -5.63
N THR A 24 -4.39 9.42 -5.24
CA THR A 24 -4.75 10.64 -5.95
C THR A 24 -4.81 11.81 -4.99
N ALA A 25 -4.26 12.95 -5.39
CA ALA A 25 -4.34 14.20 -4.64
C ALA A 25 -4.60 15.37 -5.59
N ASP A 26 -5.30 16.39 -5.11
CA ASP A 26 -5.34 17.68 -5.78
C ASP A 26 -4.03 18.42 -5.45
N ARG A 27 -3.37 18.89 -6.50
CA ARG A 27 -1.94 19.22 -6.44
C ARG A 27 -1.62 20.44 -7.28
N LEU A 28 -0.86 21.37 -6.70
CA LEU A 28 -0.09 22.36 -7.44
C LEU A 28 1.37 21.92 -7.48
N MET A 29 1.92 21.71 -8.68
CA MET A 29 3.27 21.13 -8.85
C MET A 29 4.14 21.95 -9.80
N PHE A 30 5.40 22.08 -9.46
CA PHE A 30 6.46 22.59 -10.32
C PHE A 30 7.55 21.52 -10.50
N ILE A 31 7.97 21.29 -11.74
CA ILE A 31 9.04 20.35 -12.09
C ILE A 31 10.09 21.09 -12.93
N THR A 32 11.36 20.89 -12.61
CA THR A 32 12.50 21.35 -13.38
C THR A 32 13.58 20.27 -13.46
N GLY A 33 14.59 20.42 -14.29
CA GLY A 33 15.64 19.42 -14.41
C GLY A 33 16.89 19.88 -15.15
N ILE A 34 17.99 19.19 -14.87
CA ILE A 34 19.28 19.36 -15.52
C ILE A 34 19.44 18.20 -16.52
N ARG A 35 19.08 18.47 -17.78
CA ARG A 35 19.03 17.45 -18.84
C ARG A 35 20.37 16.73 -19.07
N SER A 36 21.50 17.39 -18.87
CA SER A 36 22.83 16.77 -19.06
C SER A 36 23.12 15.65 -18.05
N TRP A 37 22.43 15.64 -16.91
CA TRP A 37 22.64 14.66 -15.83
C TRP A 37 21.42 13.75 -15.62
N ASP A 38 20.40 13.87 -16.47
CA ASP A 38 19.12 13.17 -16.33
C ASP A 38 18.50 13.35 -14.93
N LEU A 39 18.72 14.52 -14.32
CA LEU A 39 18.34 14.84 -12.94
C LEU A 39 17.15 15.81 -12.94
N TYR A 40 16.08 15.43 -12.24
CA TYR A 40 14.84 16.18 -12.16
C TYR A 40 14.53 16.51 -10.70
N PHE A 41 13.95 17.69 -10.50
CA PHE A 41 13.51 18.21 -9.22
C PHE A 41 12.03 18.56 -9.32
N GLY A 42 11.26 18.19 -8.30
CA GLY A 42 9.86 18.53 -8.18
C GLY A 42 9.57 19.13 -6.82
N ALA A 43 8.67 20.10 -6.77
CA ALA A 43 8.02 20.54 -5.55
C ALA A 43 6.51 20.57 -5.79
N ALA A 44 5.74 20.09 -4.82
CA ALA A 44 4.29 20.08 -4.90
C ALA A 44 3.66 20.46 -3.56
N TRP A 45 2.48 21.08 -3.63
CA TRP A 45 1.57 21.25 -2.52
C TRP A 45 0.29 20.49 -2.84
N ASP A 46 -0.02 19.53 -1.98
CA ASP A 46 -1.11 18.58 -2.09
C ASP A 46 -2.16 18.91 -1.02
N PHE A 47 -3.43 18.91 -1.44
CA PHE A 47 -4.60 18.98 -0.58
C PHE A 47 -5.05 17.54 -0.29
N ALA A 48 -4.55 16.95 0.79
CA ALA A 48 -4.74 15.52 1.05
C ALA A 48 -6.13 15.20 1.62
N ASN A 49 -6.71 16.14 2.37
CA ASN A 49 -8.06 16.08 2.93
C ASN A 49 -8.49 17.51 3.31
N GLU A 50 -9.69 17.92 2.91
CA GLU A 50 -10.28 19.27 3.15
C GLU A 50 -11.38 19.23 4.22
N GLY A 51 -11.48 18.14 4.98
CA GLY A 51 -12.46 18.04 6.07
C GLY A 51 -13.95 18.14 5.63
N PRO A 52 -14.83 18.70 6.48
CA PRO A 52 -16.25 18.93 6.22
C PRO A 52 -16.45 19.98 5.12
N THR A 53 -17.29 19.66 4.15
CA THR A 53 -17.66 20.60 3.07
C THR A 53 -19.12 21.01 3.17
N SER A 54 -19.49 22.09 2.47
CA SER A 54 -20.86 22.61 2.38
C SER A 54 -21.82 21.71 1.61
N ALA A 55 -21.38 20.53 1.18
CA ALA A 55 -22.16 19.62 0.36
C ALA A 55 -23.44 19.16 1.11
N SER A 56 -24.56 19.10 0.39
CA SER A 56 -25.87 18.75 0.93
C SER A 56 -26.61 17.80 -0.02
N PHE A 57 -27.33 16.82 0.53
CA PHE A 57 -28.12 15.86 -0.26
C PHE A 57 -29.23 16.54 -1.08
N GLY A 58 -29.69 17.71 -0.66
CA GLY A 58 -30.76 18.48 -1.32
C GLY A 58 -30.28 19.38 -2.46
N GLU A 59 -28.98 19.67 -2.53
CA GLU A 59 -28.37 20.48 -3.59
C GLU A 59 -27.58 19.56 -4.51
N GLN A 60 -28.21 19.14 -5.60
CA GLN A 60 -27.59 18.28 -6.61
C GLN A 60 -26.65 19.04 -7.56
N ASP A 61 -26.78 20.37 -7.60
CA ASP A 61 -26.01 21.26 -8.46
C ASP A 61 -25.25 22.30 -7.62
N GLY A 62 -23.96 22.46 -7.89
CA GLY A 62 -23.07 23.39 -7.18
C GLY A 62 -21.71 22.75 -6.86
N GLN A 63 -20.67 23.56 -6.71
CA GLN A 63 -19.40 23.08 -6.17
C GLN A 63 -19.41 23.33 -4.65
N PRO A 64 -19.36 22.28 -3.83
CA PRO A 64 -19.28 22.47 -2.39
C PRO A 64 -17.97 23.17 -2.03
N TYR A 65 -18.05 24.03 -1.03
CA TYR A 65 -16.89 24.76 -0.51
C TYR A 65 -16.50 24.20 0.86
N ASP A 66 -15.23 24.36 1.21
CA ASP A 66 -14.69 24.00 2.52
C ASP A 66 -15.33 24.85 3.64
N LEU A 67 -15.72 24.19 4.74
CA LEU A 67 -16.30 24.83 5.91
C LEU A 67 -15.24 25.31 6.92
N GLY A 68 -13.99 24.84 6.83
CA GLY A 68 -12.91 25.19 7.74
C GLY A 68 -11.51 24.84 7.23
N GLN A 69 -10.69 25.87 6.99
CA GLN A 69 -9.30 25.66 6.55
C GLN A 69 -8.37 25.06 7.61
N SER A 70 -8.78 25.09 8.88
CA SER A 70 -7.90 24.70 10.00
C SER A 70 -7.81 23.19 10.19
N ASP A 71 -8.80 22.44 9.68
CA ASP A 71 -8.84 20.98 9.72
C ASP A 71 -8.31 20.29 8.47
N ASP A 72 -7.89 21.09 7.49
CA ASP A 72 -7.22 20.62 6.29
C ASP A 72 -5.92 19.88 6.63
N VAL A 73 -5.63 18.88 5.79
CA VAL A 73 -4.37 18.15 5.81
C VAL A 73 -3.48 18.69 4.71
N ASP A 74 -2.61 19.63 5.09
CA ASP A 74 -1.57 20.15 4.22
C ASP A 74 -0.47 19.12 3.99
N GLN A 75 -0.11 18.94 2.72
CA GLN A 75 0.97 18.05 2.33
C GLN A 75 1.93 18.72 1.34
N TRP A 76 3.21 18.82 1.71
CA TRP A 76 4.28 19.34 0.87
C TRP A 76 5.14 18.20 0.37
N VAL A 77 5.38 18.14 -0.94
CA VAL A 77 6.13 17.07 -1.58
C VAL A 77 7.37 17.64 -2.25
N PHE A 78 8.52 17.03 -1.99
CA PHE A 78 9.78 17.33 -2.65
C PHE A 78 10.31 16.09 -3.32
N VAL A 79 10.69 16.21 -4.58
CA VAL A 79 11.20 15.10 -5.39
C VAL A 79 12.55 15.48 -5.94
N VAL A 80 13.51 14.58 -5.81
CA VAL A 80 14.75 14.59 -6.58
C VAL A 80 14.94 13.22 -7.19
N VAL A 81 15.04 13.14 -8.51
CA VAL A 81 15.14 11.86 -9.20
C VAL A 81 16.09 11.95 -10.36
N ARG A 82 17.00 10.97 -10.44
CA ARG A 82 17.78 10.70 -11.63
C ARG A 82 17.09 9.59 -12.41
N ARG A 83 16.56 9.93 -13.58
CA ARG A 83 15.85 9.00 -14.45
C ARG A 83 16.26 9.22 -15.90
N MET A 84 16.81 8.18 -16.51
CA MET A 84 17.31 8.29 -17.87
C MET A 84 16.17 8.17 -18.87
N ASN A 85 16.30 8.81 -20.03
CA ASN A 85 15.38 8.57 -21.15
C ASN A 85 15.44 7.09 -21.57
N ASP A 86 14.29 6.45 -21.74
CA ASP A 86 14.17 5.03 -22.10
C ASP A 86 14.93 4.65 -23.38
N ALA A 87 15.03 5.55 -24.37
CA ALA A 87 15.81 5.29 -25.58
C ALA A 87 17.32 5.26 -25.29
N ALA A 88 17.81 6.15 -24.43
CA ALA A 88 19.21 6.21 -24.03
C ALA A 88 19.58 5.03 -23.11
N ALA A 89 18.71 4.70 -22.15
CA ALA A 89 18.89 3.53 -21.29
C ALA A 89 18.95 2.22 -22.09
N ARG A 90 18.02 2.02 -23.03
CA ARG A 90 18.04 0.85 -23.93
C ARG A 90 19.31 0.77 -24.77
N LYS A 91 19.84 1.91 -25.23
CA LYS A 91 21.11 1.94 -25.96
C LYS A 91 22.27 1.48 -25.07
N LEU A 92 22.39 2.04 -23.86
CA LEU A 92 23.45 1.65 -22.93
C LEU A 92 23.39 0.16 -22.57
N LEU A 93 22.19 -0.38 -22.34
CA LEU A 93 22.02 -1.81 -22.07
C LEU A 93 22.47 -2.69 -23.24
N ARG A 94 22.13 -2.31 -24.48
CA ARG A 94 22.62 -3.00 -25.70
C ARG A 94 24.14 -2.91 -25.88
N ASP A 95 24.73 -1.79 -25.45
CA ASP A 95 26.17 -1.58 -25.48
C ASP A 95 26.89 -2.28 -24.30
N GLY A 96 26.17 -3.08 -23.49
CA GLY A 96 26.73 -3.82 -22.35
C GLY A 96 27.08 -2.93 -21.15
N SER A 97 26.48 -1.75 -21.05
CA SER A 97 26.70 -0.79 -19.97
C SER A 97 25.57 -0.81 -18.94
N PRO A 98 25.88 -0.75 -17.63
CA PRO A 98 24.87 -0.71 -16.59
C PRO A 98 24.12 0.63 -16.58
N VAL A 99 22.83 0.57 -16.24
CA VAL A 99 21.97 1.74 -16.06
C VAL A 99 21.56 1.83 -14.60
N PHE A 100 21.80 3.00 -14.00
CA PHE A 100 21.42 3.33 -12.63
C PHE A 100 20.42 4.47 -12.63
N GLU A 101 19.36 4.31 -11.88
CA GLU A 101 18.31 5.31 -11.67
C GLU A 101 17.91 5.29 -10.21
N GLY A 102 17.34 6.38 -9.74
CA GLY A 102 16.94 6.47 -8.35
C GLY A 102 16.71 7.90 -7.90
N GLY A 103 16.19 8.05 -6.70
CA GLY A 103 15.85 9.35 -6.17
C GLY A 103 15.27 9.29 -4.77
N ALA A 104 14.80 10.44 -4.33
CA ALA A 104 14.03 10.59 -3.10
C ALA A 104 12.73 11.34 -3.38
N TYR A 105 11.66 10.87 -2.77
CA TYR A 105 10.34 11.49 -2.69
C TYR A 105 10.09 11.74 -1.20
N VAL A 106 10.01 13.01 -0.81
CA VAL A 106 9.89 13.40 0.59
C VAL A 106 8.59 14.15 0.77
N VAL A 107 7.77 13.65 1.69
CA VAL A 107 6.51 14.30 2.06
C VAL A 107 6.62 14.90 3.45
N TYR A 108 6.24 16.15 3.61
CA TYR A 108 5.93 16.74 4.90
C TYR A 108 4.42 16.90 5.00
N ARG A 109 3.80 16.30 6.02
CA ARG A 109 2.36 16.34 6.24
C ARG A 109 2.06 16.91 7.62
N GLN A 110 1.07 17.78 7.71
CA GLN A 110 0.60 18.35 8.97
C GLN A 110 -0.93 18.37 9.04
N GLN A 111 -1.47 18.29 10.25
CA GLN A 111 -2.88 18.48 10.54
C GLN A 111 -3.03 19.03 11.96
N GLN A 112 -3.62 20.23 12.10
CA GLN A 112 -3.71 20.91 13.41
C GLN A 112 -4.95 20.51 14.19
N ILE A 113 -6.12 20.55 13.55
CA ILE A 113 -7.39 20.10 14.13
C ILE A 113 -8.05 19.09 13.18
N ALA A 114 -9.03 18.36 13.68
CA ALA A 114 -9.80 17.40 12.89
C ALA A 114 -11.24 17.35 13.39
N ASN A 115 -12.19 17.03 12.50
CA ASN A 115 -13.58 16.80 12.86
C ASN A 115 -13.90 15.29 12.84
N ASP A 116 -13.39 14.57 13.84
CA ASP A 116 -13.39 13.09 13.86
C ASP A 116 -14.63 12.47 14.54
N THR A 117 -15.67 13.27 14.77
CA THR A 117 -16.85 12.82 15.52
C THR A 117 -17.72 11.89 14.67
N SER A 118 -17.99 10.67 15.13
CA SER A 118 -18.79 9.66 14.42
C SER A 118 -20.27 9.59 14.85
N THR A 119 -20.71 10.48 15.73
CA THR A 119 -22.12 10.58 16.21
C THR A 119 -22.92 11.60 15.39
N ASP A 120 -24.18 11.87 15.77
CA ASP A 120 -25.05 12.93 15.20
C ASP A 120 -24.41 14.34 15.22
N SER A 121 -23.24 14.51 15.87
CA SER A 121 -22.46 15.75 15.90
C SER A 121 -21.23 15.76 14.98
N GLY A 122 -21.09 14.75 14.12
CA GLY A 122 -20.03 14.66 13.11
C GLY A 122 -20.26 15.54 11.90
N ALA A 123 -19.18 15.72 11.14
CA ALA A 123 -19.13 16.38 9.83
C ALA A 123 -19.86 15.60 8.70
N SER A 124 -21.11 15.23 8.94
CA SER A 124 -21.94 14.55 7.95
C SER A 124 -22.60 15.53 6.99
N LEU A 125 -22.92 15.03 5.79
CA LEU A 125 -23.52 15.81 4.71
C LEU A 125 -24.83 16.48 5.17
N GLY A 126 -24.95 17.80 4.95
CA GLY A 126 -26.16 18.56 5.30
C GLY A 126 -26.34 18.90 6.79
N GLN A 127 -25.29 18.76 7.62
CA GLN A 127 -25.32 19.17 9.02
C GLN A 127 -25.32 20.69 9.20
N ASP A 128 -25.90 21.16 10.31
CA ASP A 128 -25.84 22.57 10.69
C ASP A 128 -24.41 22.98 11.06
N SER A 129 -23.98 24.15 10.60
CA SER A 129 -22.64 24.71 10.87
C SER A 129 -22.27 24.75 12.36
N SER A 130 -23.23 24.94 13.26
CA SER A 130 -22.99 24.95 14.71
C SER A 130 -22.65 23.56 15.26
N VAL A 131 -23.21 22.51 14.67
CA VAL A 131 -22.96 21.11 15.01
C VAL A 131 -21.57 20.70 14.50
N VAL A 132 -21.25 21.03 13.25
CA VAL A 132 -19.91 20.81 12.66
C VAL A 132 -18.84 21.51 13.50
N ALA A 133 -19.05 22.78 13.87
CA ALA A 133 -18.12 23.54 14.70
C ALA A 133 -17.88 22.91 16.08
N SER A 134 -18.89 22.25 16.66
CA SER A 134 -18.76 21.55 17.94
C SER A 134 -17.98 20.23 17.85
N GLY A 135 -17.81 19.69 16.63
CA GLY A 135 -17.15 18.42 16.35
C GLY A 135 -15.62 18.49 16.26
N TYR A 136 -15.04 19.70 16.29
CA TYR A 136 -13.59 19.87 16.16
C TYR A 136 -12.82 19.43 17.41
N THR A 137 -11.75 18.67 17.17
CA THR A 137 -10.80 18.26 18.19
C THR A 137 -9.37 18.62 17.75
N ARG A 138 -8.50 18.92 18.72
CA ARG A 138 -7.08 19.14 18.45
C ARG A 138 -6.47 17.81 18.01
N ARG A 139 -5.66 17.83 16.95
CA ARG A 139 -4.88 16.68 16.49
C ARG A 139 -3.39 16.91 16.64
N GLY A 140 -2.88 18.08 16.20
CA GLY A 140 -1.47 18.44 16.28
C GLY A 140 -0.55 17.38 15.65
N ALA A 141 -0.99 16.76 14.55
CA ALA A 141 -0.23 15.74 13.87
C ALA A 141 0.76 16.36 12.87
N GLN A 142 1.97 15.84 12.87
CA GLN A 142 2.98 16.18 11.87
C GLN A 142 3.83 14.96 11.54
N ALA A 143 4.19 14.80 10.28
CA ALA A 143 5.05 13.72 9.82
C ALA A 143 5.96 14.16 8.67
N VAL A 144 7.20 13.67 8.69
CA VAL A 144 8.16 13.70 7.58
C VAL A 144 8.30 12.27 7.07
N ILE A 145 8.10 12.11 5.76
CA ILE A 145 8.02 10.82 5.10
C ILE A 145 9.03 10.77 3.95
N PRO A 146 10.29 10.42 4.21
CA PRO A 146 11.24 10.18 3.15
C PRO A 146 11.02 8.80 2.53
N ASP A 147 10.98 8.77 1.20
CA ASP A 147 10.88 7.57 0.38
C ASP A 147 12.02 7.57 -0.66
N GLY A 148 12.89 6.58 -0.55
CA GLY A 148 14.03 6.37 -1.43
C GLY A 148 13.73 5.27 -2.45
N TRP A 149 14.00 5.56 -3.72
CA TRP A 149 13.89 4.60 -4.81
C TRP A 149 15.22 4.40 -5.52
N PHE A 150 15.49 3.16 -5.91
CA PHE A 150 16.68 2.77 -6.65
C PHE A 150 16.33 1.70 -7.69
N ARG A 151 16.86 1.86 -8.91
CA ARG A 151 16.76 0.88 -9.99
C ARG A 151 18.11 0.68 -10.67
N PHE A 152 18.48 -0.58 -10.79
CA PHE A 152 19.66 -1.06 -11.49
C PHE A 152 19.25 -1.99 -12.62
N ARG A 153 19.83 -1.79 -13.81
CA ARG A 153 19.64 -2.66 -14.96
C ARG A 153 20.99 -2.95 -15.60
N PHE A 154 21.23 -4.20 -15.93
CA PHE A 154 22.41 -4.65 -16.63
C PHE A 154 22.08 -5.92 -17.40
N ASP A 155 22.25 -5.89 -18.72
CA ASP A 155 21.86 -7.00 -19.61
C ASP A 155 20.37 -7.35 -19.40
N GLU A 156 20.04 -8.63 -19.20
CA GLU A 156 18.70 -9.11 -18.85
C GLU A 156 18.37 -9.06 -17.36
N PHE A 157 19.29 -8.57 -16.51
CA PHE A 157 19.06 -8.42 -15.08
C PHE A 157 18.52 -7.03 -14.72
N ARG A 158 17.45 -7.01 -13.93
CA ARG A 158 16.92 -5.81 -13.27
C ARG A 158 16.86 -6.05 -11.76
N PHE A 159 17.26 -5.05 -11.01
CA PHE A 159 17.01 -4.95 -9.58
C PHE A 159 16.40 -3.59 -9.27
N GLU A 160 15.39 -3.57 -8.41
CA GLU A 160 14.70 -2.37 -7.99
C GLU A 160 14.38 -2.45 -6.51
N ALA A 161 14.49 -1.33 -5.81
CA ALA A 161 14.24 -1.21 -4.40
C ALA A 161 13.55 0.12 -4.08
N GLU A 162 12.58 0.08 -3.17
CA GLU A 162 11.91 1.24 -2.61
C GLU A 162 11.91 1.12 -1.08
N THR A 163 12.23 2.18 -0.38
CA THR A 163 12.21 2.22 1.08
C THR A 163 11.57 3.51 1.56
N ALA A 164 10.65 3.41 2.50
CA ALA A 164 9.93 4.55 3.03
C ALA A 164 10.01 4.55 4.55
N PHE A 165 10.07 5.73 5.14
CA PHE A 165 10.03 5.93 6.58
C PHE A 165 8.96 6.97 6.91
N ILE A 166 8.25 6.82 8.01
CA ILE A 166 7.31 7.83 8.51
C ILE A 166 7.77 8.19 9.92
N TYR A 167 8.24 9.43 10.07
CA TYR A 167 8.69 9.99 11.34
C TYR A 167 7.82 11.17 11.71
N GLY A 168 7.24 11.17 12.91
CA GLY A 168 6.32 12.23 13.28
C GLY A 168 5.83 12.15 14.70
N GLY A 169 4.84 12.98 15.01
CA GLY A 169 4.14 12.96 16.28
C GLY A 169 2.69 13.38 16.13
N ILE A 170 1.90 13.03 17.13
CA ILE A 170 0.49 13.38 17.26
C ILE A 170 0.30 13.86 18.71
N ASP A 171 -0.24 15.05 18.90
CA ASP A 171 -0.51 15.57 20.23
C ASP A 171 -1.63 14.73 20.90
N ASN A 172 -2.82 14.74 20.30
CA ASN A 172 -4.01 14.07 20.86
C ASN A 172 -4.44 12.94 19.93
N THR A 173 -4.82 11.77 20.48
CA THR A 173 -5.32 10.62 19.69
C THR A 173 -6.80 10.33 19.93
N LEU A 174 -7.46 11.07 20.83
CA LEU A 174 -8.89 10.89 21.09
C LEU A 174 -9.72 11.48 19.94
N PRO A 175 -10.80 10.80 19.51
CA PRO A 175 -11.67 11.26 18.42
C PRO A 175 -12.85 12.12 18.91
N SER A 176 -13.00 12.35 20.22
CA SER A 176 -14.16 13.06 20.77
C SER A 176 -13.88 14.55 20.99
N PRO A 177 -14.83 15.45 20.69
CA PRO A 177 -14.68 16.87 20.97
C PRO A 177 -14.54 17.16 22.46
N GLY A 178 -13.68 18.12 22.81
CA GLY A 178 -13.46 18.52 24.20
C GLY A 178 -12.74 17.50 25.09
N THR A 179 -12.34 16.34 24.56
CA THR A 179 -11.46 15.40 25.25
C THR A 179 -10.04 15.48 24.70
N THR A 180 -9.06 15.30 25.57
CA THR A 180 -7.66 15.27 25.19
C THR A 180 -6.91 14.28 26.08
N ASN A 181 -6.01 13.50 25.48
CA ASN A 181 -5.01 12.71 26.21
C ASN A 181 -3.62 13.37 26.19
N PHE A 182 -3.61 14.68 25.90
CA PHE A 182 -2.44 15.56 25.86
C PHE A 182 -2.75 16.84 26.63
N GLY A 183 -1.86 17.23 27.55
CA GLY A 183 -2.08 18.42 28.35
C GLY A 183 -0.77 19.03 28.81
N VAL A 184 -0.39 20.15 28.20
CA VAL A 184 0.72 20.98 28.67
C VAL A 184 0.30 21.67 29.98
N GLY A 185 0.96 21.34 31.09
CA GLY A 185 0.69 21.91 32.41
C GLY A 185 -0.47 21.28 33.18
N ASP A 186 -1.04 20.16 32.73
CA ASP A 186 -2.03 19.38 33.48
C ASP A 186 -1.36 18.11 34.06
N PRO A 187 -1.22 17.99 35.40
CA PRO A 187 -0.56 16.84 36.02
C PRO A 187 -1.33 15.51 35.87
N ALA A 188 -2.58 15.54 35.40
CA ALA A 188 -3.36 14.35 35.08
C ALA A 188 -3.15 13.85 33.63
N LEU A 189 -2.49 14.65 32.79
CA LEU A 189 -2.24 14.36 31.38
C LEU A 189 -0.75 14.30 31.09
N ASP A 190 -0.38 13.61 30.01
CA ASP A 190 1.01 13.47 29.62
C ASP A 190 1.36 14.51 28.56
N GLU A 191 2.42 15.27 28.83
CA GLU A 191 2.91 16.35 27.98
C GLU A 191 3.67 15.85 26.74
N THR A 192 4.00 14.55 26.67
CA THR A 192 4.91 14.02 25.65
C THR A 192 4.25 13.66 24.32
N GLY A 193 2.92 13.71 24.23
CA GLY A 193 2.17 13.34 23.01
C GLY A 193 2.39 11.87 22.61
N TRP A 194 2.25 11.58 21.30
CA TRP A 194 2.46 10.28 20.69
C TRP A 194 3.46 10.39 19.54
N ASN A 195 4.28 9.36 19.34
CA ASN A 195 5.29 9.27 18.29
C ASN A 195 4.78 8.41 17.13
N ILE A 196 5.25 8.73 15.92
CA ILE A 196 5.09 7.88 14.72
C ILE A 196 6.49 7.48 14.26
N ARG A 197 6.75 6.17 14.17
CA ARG A 197 8.02 5.60 13.72
C ARG A 197 7.80 4.33 12.92
N GLN A 198 7.52 4.50 11.64
CA GLN A 198 7.19 3.38 10.74
C GLN A 198 8.21 3.32 9.62
N TRP A 199 8.49 2.12 9.11
CA TRP A 199 9.35 1.96 7.94
C TRP A 199 9.00 0.72 7.12
N GLY A 200 9.31 0.80 5.83
CA GLY A 200 9.14 -0.30 4.90
C GLY A 200 10.25 -0.38 3.87
N LEU A 201 10.42 -1.56 3.31
CA LEU A 201 11.32 -1.84 2.19
C LEU A 201 10.65 -2.85 1.26
N ALA A 202 10.60 -2.55 -0.03
CA ALA A 202 10.21 -3.48 -1.09
C ALA A 202 11.36 -3.61 -2.09
N THR A 203 11.61 -4.83 -2.55
CA THR A 203 12.60 -5.11 -3.59
C THR A 203 12.04 -6.06 -4.64
N GLU A 204 12.47 -5.85 -5.87
CA GLU A 204 12.17 -6.70 -7.01
C GLU A 204 13.44 -6.96 -7.81
N ALA A 205 13.80 -8.22 -7.97
CA ALA A 205 14.82 -8.66 -8.91
C ALA A 205 14.16 -9.49 -10.01
N SER A 206 14.57 -9.26 -11.26
CA SER A 206 14.15 -10.07 -12.40
C SER A 206 15.35 -10.39 -13.30
N TYR A 207 15.32 -11.58 -13.88
CA TYR A 207 16.31 -12.05 -14.83
C TYR A 207 15.60 -12.80 -15.96
N ASP A 208 15.82 -12.33 -17.20
CA ASP A 208 15.28 -12.99 -18.39
C ASP A 208 16.36 -13.87 -19.04
N ALA A 209 15.97 -15.08 -19.45
CA ALA A 209 16.86 -16.06 -20.08
C ALA A 209 16.18 -16.73 -21.28
N LEU A 210 16.95 -17.54 -22.02
CA LEU A 210 16.46 -18.32 -23.18
C LEU A 210 15.74 -17.44 -24.22
N ASP A 211 16.45 -16.46 -24.78
CA ASP A 211 15.87 -15.45 -25.68
C ASP A 211 14.66 -14.72 -25.07
N ARG A 212 14.76 -14.46 -23.75
CA ARG A 212 13.72 -13.80 -22.94
C ARG A 212 12.39 -14.55 -22.99
N ARG A 213 12.42 -15.88 -22.99
CA ARG A 213 11.25 -16.76 -22.81
C ARG A 213 11.14 -17.30 -21.40
N LEU A 214 12.24 -17.40 -20.67
CA LEU A 214 12.27 -17.81 -19.27
C LEU A 214 12.44 -16.57 -18.40
N HIS A 215 11.48 -16.32 -17.52
CA HIS A 215 11.46 -15.19 -16.61
C HIS A 215 11.67 -15.70 -15.19
N ILE A 216 12.72 -15.25 -14.52
CA ILE A 216 12.97 -15.57 -13.11
C ILE A 216 12.79 -14.28 -12.32
N GLY A 217 11.94 -14.34 -11.30
CA GLY A 217 11.60 -13.21 -10.45
C GLY A 217 11.84 -13.51 -8.98
N LEU A 218 12.24 -12.50 -8.23
CA LEU A 218 12.34 -12.51 -6.79
C LEU A 218 11.77 -11.21 -6.26
N LYS A 219 10.72 -11.28 -5.44
CA LYS A 219 10.28 -10.13 -4.66
C LYS A 219 10.51 -10.38 -3.18
N PHE A 220 10.97 -9.37 -2.47
CA PHE A 220 11.05 -9.37 -1.03
C PHE A 220 10.51 -8.04 -0.52
N GLY A 221 9.82 -8.05 0.61
CA GLY A 221 9.45 -6.81 1.25
C GLY A 221 9.18 -7.00 2.71
N ILE A 222 9.32 -5.93 3.47
CA ILE A 222 9.13 -5.86 4.91
C ILE A 222 8.47 -4.54 5.29
N ALA A 223 7.49 -4.63 6.18
CA ALA A 223 6.85 -3.51 6.85
C ALA A 223 7.07 -3.68 8.36
N SER A 224 7.51 -2.61 9.03
CA SER A 224 7.65 -2.61 10.49
C SER A 224 6.33 -2.96 11.18
N GLY A 225 6.40 -3.74 12.26
CA GLY A 225 5.26 -4.08 13.11
C GLY A 225 5.25 -3.25 14.38
N ASP A 226 4.21 -3.45 15.18
CA ASP A 226 4.00 -2.79 16.48
C ASP A 226 3.73 -3.84 17.55
N SER A 227 4.62 -3.92 18.55
CA SER A 227 4.53 -4.91 19.63
C SER A 227 3.47 -4.57 20.68
N ASP A 228 2.88 -3.38 20.62
CA ASP A 228 1.87 -2.94 21.58
C ASP A 228 0.44 -2.98 21.03
N VAL A 229 0.28 -3.47 19.81
CA VAL A 229 -0.99 -3.55 19.10
C VAL A 229 -1.33 -5.00 18.81
N GLU A 230 -2.60 -5.37 18.97
CA GLU A 230 -3.14 -6.61 18.41
C GLU A 230 -3.80 -6.34 17.06
N GLY A 231 -3.53 -7.20 16.08
CA GLY A 231 -4.07 -7.10 14.73
C GLY A 231 -3.14 -6.43 13.73
N LEU A 232 -2.90 -7.12 12.62
CA LEU A 232 -2.21 -6.58 11.44
C LEU A 232 -3.12 -5.63 10.65
N ALA A 233 -4.41 -5.96 10.53
CA ALA A 233 -5.40 -5.14 9.85
C ALA A 233 -5.73 -3.87 10.64
N PRO A 234 -5.82 -2.70 9.97
CA PRO A 234 -6.26 -1.49 10.64
C PRO A 234 -7.71 -1.64 11.10
N ILE A 235 -8.04 -0.97 12.20
CA ILE A 235 -9.44 -0.83 12.63
C ILE A 235 -10.19 0.08 11.66
N GLY A 236 -11.51 -0.12 11.55
CA GLY A 236 -12.33 0.62 10.59
C GLY A 236 -12.32 2.14 10.79
N ASN A 237 -12.17 2.62 12.02
CA ASN A 237 -12.09 4.04 12.36
C ASN A 237 -11.09 4.28 13.50
N GLY A 238 -10.31 5.36 13.39
CA GLY A 238 -9.36 5.80 14.44
C GLY A 238 -8.00 5.10 14.39
N LEU A 239 -7.16 5.42 15.38
CA LEU A 239 -5.85 4.82 15.57
C LEU A 239 -5.96 3.52 16.38
N GLN A 240 -5.13 2.53 16.05
CA GLN A 240 -5.11 1.27 16.81
C GLN A 240 -4.73 1.55 18.28
N PRO A 241 -5.50 1.02 19.25
CA PRO A 241 -5.21 1.27 20.65
C PRO A 241 -3.89 0.60 21.05
N GLN A 242 -3.06 1.36 21.76
CA GLN A 242 -1.80 0.91 22.35
C GLN A 242 -2.14 0.28 23.71
N LYS A 243 -1.66 -0.95 23.95
CA LYS A 243 -2.05 -1.77 25.12
C LYS A 243 -1.25 -1.44 26.38
N THR A 244 -0.08 -0.86 26.24
CA THR A 244 0.82 -0.51 27.36
C THR A 244 1.02 0.99 27.44
N LEU A 245 2.08 1.42 28.14
CA LEU A 245 2.50 2.82 28.20
C LEU A 245 3.30 3.23 26.96
N ASP A 246 3.51 2.33 25.99
CA ASP A 246 4.12 2.72 24.72
C ASP A 246 3.23 3.73 24.01
N ARG A 247 3.88 4.75 23.47
CA ARG A 247 3.26 5.88 22.77
C ARG A 247 3.79 5.99 21.36
N THR A 248 4.09 4.85 20.73
CA THR A 248 4.79 4.82 19.44
C THR A 248 4.04 3.98 18.41
N PHE A 249 3.39 4.65 17.45
CA PHE A 249 2.81 3.96 16.31
C PHE A 249 3.90 3.49 15.35
N SER A 250 4.11 2.18 15.29
CA SER A 250 5.24 1.59 14.56
C SER A 250 4.86 0.66 13.41
N THR A 251 3.58 0.32 13.24
CA THR A 251 3.13 -0.51 12.11
C THR A 251 3.14 0.25 10.79
N PHE A 252 4.08 -0.08 9.90
CA PHE A 252 4.08 0.42 8.53
C PHE A 252 3.09 -0.36 7.66
N ARG A 253 2.54 0.33 6.66
CA ARG A 253 1.55 -0.23 5.74
C ARG A 253 1.94 0.14 4.33
N PHE A 254 2.14 -0.87 3.49
CA PHE A 254 2.34 -0.66 2.06
C PHE A 254 1.05 -0.12 1.46
N HIS A 255 1.16 0.51 0.31
CA HIS A 255 0.03 0.87 -0.50
C HIS A 255 -0.76 -0.41 -0.87
N PRO A 256 -2.10 -0.43 -0.75
CA PRO A 256 -2.91 -1.62 -1.06
C PRO A 256 -2.71 -2.15 -2.48
N ASP A 257 -2.44 -1.24 -3.42
CA ASP A 257 -2.18 -1.58 -4.82
C ASP A 257 -0.77 -2.15 -5.07
N TYR A 258 0.11 -2.16 -4.07
CA TYR A 258 1.35 -2.93 -4.14
C TYR A 258 1.03 -4.42 -3.96
N ARG A 259 0.79 -5.11 -5.09
CA ARG A 259 0.31 -6.50 -5.10
C ARG A 259 1.46 -7.51 -5.05
N VAL A 260 1.40 -8.39 -4.06
CA VAL A 260 2.34 -9.51 -3.87
C VAL A 260 1.70 -10.85 -4.22
N ASP A 261 0.41 -10.99 -3.90
CA ASP A 261 -0.29 -12.27 -3.90
C ASP A 261 -1.75 -12.13 -4.41
N LEU A 262 -2.50 -13.22 -4.36
CA LEU A 262 -3.89 -13.30 -4.79
C LEU A 262 -4.87 -13.44 -3.61
N ILE A 263 -4.42 -13.89 -2.44
CA ILE A 263 -5.31 -14.17 -1.30
C ILE A 263 -4.92 -13.37 -0.05
N LEU A 264 -3.77 -13.64 0.57
CA LEU A 264 -3.49 -13.16 1.93
C LEU A 264 -3.41 -11.63 1.99
N PHE A 265 -2.47 -11.02 1.29
CA PHE A 265 -2.31 -9.58 1.26
C PHE A 265 -3.35 -8.91 0.36
N ARG A 266 -3.84 -9.57 -0.68
CA ARG A 266 -4.86 -8.97 -1.55
C ARG A 266 -6.23 -8.82 -0.90
N ASN A 267 -6.74 -9.88 -0.27
CA ASN A 267 -8.14 -9.96 0.17
C ASN A 267 -8.30 -10.03 1.69
N ILE A 268 -7.42 -10.77 2.40
CA ILE A 268 -7.57 -10.96 3.85
C ILE A 268 -7.01 -9.75 4.62
N LEU A 269 -5.76 -9.36 4.33
CA LEU A 269 -5.08 -8.24 4.98
C LEU A 269 -5.18 -6.93 4.18
N THR A 270 -5.63 -6.98 2.92
CA THR A 270 -5.76 -5.87 1.96
C THR A 270 -4.46 -5.21 1.48
N ARG A 271 -3.36 -5.36 2.23
CA ARG A 271 -2.03 -4.84 1.94
C ARG A 271 -0.97 -5.57 2.77
N VAL A 272 0.30 -5.42 2.41
CA VAL A 272 1.42 -5.80 3.29
C VAL A 272 1.52 -4.78 4.42
N GLN A 273 1.40 -5.23 5.66
CA GLN A 273 1.42 -4.39 6.86
C GLN A 273 1.88 -5.18 8.06
N GLY A 274 2.80 -4.62 8.85
CA GLY A 274 3.37 -5.33 10.01
C GLY A 274 3.94 -6.71 9.67
N ALA A 275 4.38 -6.91 8.43
CA ALA A 275 4.75 -8.21 7.89
C ALA A 275 5.85 -8.09 6.84
N TYR A 276 6.54 -9.19 6.59
CA TYR A 276 7.42 -9.37 5.45
C TYR A 276 7.02 -10.58 4.63
N TYR A 277 7.39 -10.56 3.36
CA TYR A 277 7.13 -11.62 2.41
C TYR A 277 8.37 -11.94 1.59
N PHE A 278 8.42 -13.18 1.13
CA PHE A 278 9.41 -13.65 0.17
C PHE A 278 8.69 -14.36 -0.97
N ARG A 279 8.90 -13.90 -2.19
CA ARG A 279 8.20 -14.34 -3.40
C ARG A 279 9.17 -14.65 -4.53
N PRO A 280 9.74 -15.86 -4.60
CA PRO A 280 10.31 -16.38 -5.83
C PRO A 280 9.20 -16.67 -6.84
N SER A 281 9.47 -16.38 -8.11
CA SER A 281 8.58 -16.71 -9.23
C SER A 281 9.36 -17.14 -10.45
N VAL A 282 8.73 -17.99 -11.26
CA VAL A 282 9.22 -18.41 -12.56
C VAL A 282 8.10 -18.32 -13.58
N GLY A 283 8.41 -17.79 -14.75
CA GLY A 283 7.50 -17.67 -15.88
C GLY A 283 8.13 -18.26 -17.14
N TYR A 284 7.31 -18.81 -18.02
CA TYR A 284 7.77 -19.31 -19.31
C TYR A 284 6.79 -18.98 -20.43
N ASP A 285 7.29 -18.33 -21.49
CA ASP A 285 6.58 -18.10 -22.73
C ASP A 285 6.69 -19.33 -23.64
N PHE A 286 5.59 -20.08 -23.78
CA PHE A 286 5.47 -21.19 -24.73
C PHE A 286 5.48 -20.70 -26.17
N ILE A 287 4.81 -19.58 -26.41
CA ILE A 287 4.72 -18.90 -27.70
C ILE A 287 5.23 -17.48 -27.50
N LYS A 288 6.21 -17.09 -28.30
CA LYS A 288 6.74 -15.73 -28.36
C LYS A 288 7.14 -15.43 -29.79
N ASP A 289 6.29 -14.67 -30.47
CA ASP A 289 6.51 -14.26 -31.86
C ASP A 289 6.96 -12.80 -31.93
N PRO A 290 7.82 -12.43 -32.90
CA PRO A 290 8.23 -11.04 -33.13
C PRO A 290 7.05 -10.09 -33.41
N ASP A 291 5.93 -10.64 -33.88
CA ASP A 291 4.70 -9.90 -34.16
C ASP A 291 3.89 -9.55 -32.90
N GLY A 292 4.42 -9.85 -31.70
CA GLY A 292 3.81 -9.48 -30.42
C GLY A 292 2.83 -10.50 -29.84
N GLN A 293 2.63 -11.64 -30.50
CA GLN A 293 1.83 -12.74 -29.95
C GLN A 293 2.61 -13.45 -28.83
N LYS A 294 1.96 -13.61 -27.67
CA LYS A 294 2.55 -14.28 -26.51
C LYS A 294 1.56 -15.24 -25.86
N ALA A 295 2.04 -16.42 -25.46
CA ALA A 295 1.29 -17.34 -24.63
C ALA A 295 2.23 -18.00 -23.64
N GLY A 296 1.91 -17.94 -22.37
CA GLY A 296 2.82 -18.36 -21.32
C GLY A 296 2.12 -18.73 -20.03
N GLY A 297 2.92 -19.16 -19.08
CA GLY A 297 2.47 -19.44 -17.73
C GLY A 297 3.49 -19.02 -16.68
N ASP A 298 3.00 -18.65 -15.50
CA ASP A 298 3.79 -18.26 -14.36
C ASP A 298 3.41 -19.06 -13.12
N ALA A 299 4.39 -19.30 -12.26
CA ALA A 299 4.20 -19.85 -10.94
C ALA A 299 5.00 -19.03 -9.92
N ALA A 300 4.42 -18.80 -8.75
CA ALA A 300 5.07 -18.12 -7.63
C ALA A 300 4.76 -18.83 -6.33
N VAL A 301 5.74 -18.84 -5.43
CA VAL A 301 5.57 -19.25 -4.03
C VAL A 301 5.72 -17.98 -3.19
N ILE A 302 4.81 -17.74 -2.25
CA ILE A 302 4.86 -16.59 -1.35
C ILE A 302 4.91 -17.14 0.06
N TRP A 303 5.99 -16.88 0.79
CA TRP A 303 6.04 -17.12 2.23
C TRP A 303 5.85 -15.78 2.95
N SER A 304 4.92 -15.76 3.91
CA SER A 304 4.50 -14.54 4.60
C SER A 304 4.68 -14.69 6.10
N ARG A 305 5.20 -13.65 6.75
CA ARG A 305 5.52 -13.64 8.18
C ARG A 305 5.29 -12.27 8.80
N ALA A 306 4.69 -12.23 9.98
CA ALA A 306 4.52 -11.00 10.74
C ALA A 306 5.86 -10.55 11.34
N SER A 307 6.06 -9.22 11.33
CA SER A 307 7.18 -8.55 11.98
C SER A 307 7.06 -8.70 13.50
N GLU A 308 5.85 -8.55 14.04
CA GLU A 308 5.54 -8.79 15.45
C GLU A 308 4.48 -9.89 15.60
N PHE A 309 4.76 -10.87 16.47
CA PHE A 309 3.88 -12.03 16.63
C PHE A 309 2.58 -11.68 17.35
N VAL A 310 2.61 -10.71 18.27
CA VAL A 310 1.43 -10.24 19.02
C VAL A 310 0.37 -9.61 18.12
N GLN A 311 0.75 -9.12 16.94
CA GLN A 311 -0.18 -8.59 15.95
C GLN A 311 -0.96 -9.69 15.22
N THR A 312 -0.53 -10.95 15.32
CA THR A 312 -1.17 -12.06 14.62
C THR A 312 -2.23 -12.73 15.50
N PRO A 313 -3.35 -13.19 14.92
CA PRO A 313 -4.39 -13.91 15.68
C PRO A 313 -3.84 -15.07 16.50
N GLY A 314 -2.92 -15.86 15.93
CA GLY A 314 -2.37 -17.05 16.57
C GLY A 314 -1.14 -16.81 17.45
N ASN A 315 -0.73 -15.55 17.68
CA ASN A 315 0.50 -15.20 18.41
C ASN A 315 1.77 -15.92 17.90
N ALA A 316 1.82 -16.21 16.61
CA ALA A 316 2.97 -16.78 15.94
C ALA A 316 3.33 -15.95 14.71
N ARG A 317 4.61 -15.95 14.33
CA ARG A 317 5.07 -15.07 13.26
C ARG A 317 4.65 -15.56 11.88
N ASP A 318 4.75 -16.86 11.60
CA ASP A 318 4.50 -17.39 10.26
C ASP A 318 3.01 -17.33 9.90
N LEU A 319 2.65 -16.54 8.88
CA LEU A 319 1.26 -16.32 8.48
C LEU A 319 0.78 -17.40 7.52
N GLY A 320 1.60 -17.75 6.54
CA GLY A 320 1.18 -18.71 5.51
C GLY A 320 2.18 -18.90 4.39
N VAL A 321 1.90 -19.91 3.58
CA VAL A 321 2.51 -20.11 2.27
C VAL A 321 1.42 -20.08 1.20
N GLU A 322 1.56 -19.21 0.21
CA GLU A 322 0.63 -19.11 -0.93
C GLU A 322 1.32 -19.58 -2.22
N LEU A 323 0.63 -20.39 -3.01
CA LEU A 323 1.05 -20.79 -4.36
C LEU A 323 0.15 -20.11 -5.37
N ASN A 324 0.75 -19.37 -6.29
CA ASN A 324 0.04 -18.65 -7.34
C ASN A 324 0.46 -19.15 -8.72
N PHE A 325 -0.53 -19.40 -9.56
CA PHE A 325 -0.36 -19.85 -10.93
C PHE A 325 -1.09 -18.91 -11.86
N ARG A 326 -0.51 -18.62 -13.02
CA ARG A 326 -1.12 -17.84 -14.09
C ARG A 326 -0.91 -18.55 -15.42
N LEU A 327 -1.93 -18.57 -16.25
CA LEU A 327 -1.82 -18.86 -17.68
C LEU A 327 -2.35 -17.65 -18.43
N TYR A 328 -1.65 -17.22 -19.47
CA TYR A 328 -2.05 -16.03 -20.22
C TYR A 328 -1.86 -16.22 -21.73
N TYR A 329 -2.64 -15.45 -22.47
CA TYR A 329 -2.57 -15.32 -23.90
C TYR A 329 -2.78 -13.87 -24.31
N GLN A 330 -1.90 -13.36 -25.15
CA GLN A 330 -1.99 -12.06 -25.79
C GLN A 330 -1.97 -12.26 -27.30
N ALA A 331 -2.99 -11.73 -27.96
CA ALA A 331 -3.10 -11.78 -29.41
C ALA A 331 -2.12 -10.82 -30.08
N ARG A 332 -1.87 -11.08 -31.36
CA ARG A 332 -1.19 -10.15 -32.25
C ARG A 332 -2.06 -8.91 -32.47
N ASP A 333 -1.56 -7.73 -32.12
CA ASP A 333 -2.25 -6.46 -32.42
C ASP A 333 -1.29 -5.33 -32.76
N GLY A 334 -0.68 -5.43 -33.95
CA GLY A 334 -0.03 -4.32 -34.65
C GLY A 334 0.98 -3.49 -33.84
N VAL A 335 1.03 -2.18 -34.15
CA VAL A 335 2.06 -1.19 -33.74
C VAL A 335 2.13 -0.96 -32.21
N LEU A 336 1.15 -1.44 -31.44
CA LEU A 336 1.10 -1.29 -29.97
C LEU A 336 1.89 -2.38 -29.23
N ASN A 337 2.19 -3.51 -29.88
CA ASN A 337 2.97 -4.61 -29.31
C ASN A 337 4.49 -4.49 -29.56
N ASP A 338 4.97 -3.35 -30.10
CA ASP A 338 6.39 -3.09 -30.32
C ASP A 338 7.18 -2.91 -29.01
N ASP A 339 6.46 -2.64 -27.90
CA ASP A 339 7.01 -2.58 -26.55
C ASP A 339 6.66 -3.87 -25.80
N GLU A 340 7.67 -4.72 -25.54
CA GLU A 340 7.47 -6.04 -24.93
C GLU A 340 6.80 -5.96 -23.54
N ASP A 341 6.89 -4.82 -22.87
CA ASP A 341 6.38 -4.55 -21.53
C ASP A 341 4.95 -3.98 -21.53
N LYS A 342 4.36 -3.75 -22.72
CA LYS A 342 2.99 -3.26 -22.86
C LYS A 342 2.07 -4.35 -23.37
N MET A 343 0.84 -4.30 -22.86
CA MET A 343 -0.23 -5.20 -23.27
C MET A 343 -1.06 -4.47 -24.33
N GLY A 344 -1.11 -5.03 -25.53
CA GLY A 344 -1.88 -4.52 -26.66
C GLY A 344 -2.78 -5.59 -27.24
N GLY A 345 -3.97 -5.18 -27.66
CA GLY A 345 -4.96 -6.04 -28.28
C GLY A 345 -5.69 -6.97 -27.33
N PHE A 346 -6.18 -8.08 -27.87
CA PHE A 346 -6.92 -9.07 -27.09
C PHE A 346 -6.00 -9.78 -26.09
N PHE A 347 -6.36 -9.70 -24.81
CA PHE A 347 -5.67 -10.36 -23.72
C PHE A 347 -6.65 -11.21 -22.90
N THR A 348 -6.22 -12.41 -22.53
CA THR A 348 -6.92 -13.25 -21.56
C THR A 348 -5.93 -13.90 -20.61
N SER A 349 -6.30 -14.02 -19.33
CA SER A 349 -5.51 -14.78 -18.37
C SER A 349 -6.37 -15.48 -17.33
N LEU A 350 -5.94 -16.68 -16.95
CA LEU A 350 -6.52 -17.46 -15.86
C LEU A 350 -5.51 -17.49 -14.72
N GLN A 351 -5.92 -17.12 -13.52
CA GLN A 351 -5.09 -17.12 -12.33
C GLN A 351 -5.70 -18.02 -11.26
N TYR A 352 -4.88 -18.84 -10.61
CA TYR A 352 -5.28 -19.70 -9.51
C TYR A 352 -4.33 -19.48 -8.33
N GLY A 353 -4.90 -19.22 -7.16
CA GLY A 353 -4.15 -19.06 -5.91
C GLY A 353 -4.62 -20.05 -4.86
N VAL A 354 -3.70 -20.56 -4.07
CA VAL A 354 -3.99 -21.41 -2.91
C VAL A 354 -3.10 -21.03 -1.73
N LEU A 355 -3.71 -20.68 -0.59
CA LEU A 355 -3.06 -20.25 0.63
C LEU A 355 -3.18 -21.34 1.69
N PHE A 356 -2.03 -21.81 2.16
CA PHE A 356 -1.89 -22.69 3.31
C PHE A 356 -1.61 -21.83 4.56
N PRO A 357 -2.59 -21.64 5.45
CA PRO A 357 -2.38 -20.86 6.67
C PRO A 357 -1.38 -21.57 7.60
N LEU A 358 -0.54 -20.80 8.26
CA LEU A 358 0.39 -21.25 9.29
C LEU A 358 -0.04 -20.70 10.66
N GLY A 359 0.74 -21.00 11.71
CA GLY A 359 0.37 -20.74 13.10
C GLY A 359 -0.02 -19.29 13.41
N GLY A 360 0.49 -18.29 12.66
CA GLY A 360 0.12 -16.89 12.85
C GLY A 360 -1.34 -16.58 12.51
N LEU A 361 -1.97 -17.36 11.63
CA LEU A 361 -3.40 -17.27 11.34
C LEU A 361 -4.25 -18.24 12.17
N GLY A 362 -3.61 -18.98 13.09
CA GLY A 362 -4.28 -19.94 13.98
C GLY A 362 -5.05 -19.28 15.12
N TYR A 363 -5.67 -20.13 15.94
CA TYR A 363 -6.38 -19.74 17.15
C TYR A 363 -5.52 -19.97 18.40
N LEU A 364 -5.71 -19.13 19.41
CA LEU A 364 -5.08 -19.31 20.72
C LEU A 364 -5.72 -20.47 21.49
N PRO A 365 -4.98 -21.13 22.42
CA PRO A 365 -5.51 -22.24 23.20
C PRO A 365 -6.84 -21.92 23.90
N ASN A 366 -6.94 -20.75 24.55
CA ASN A 366 -8.16 -20.35 25.24
C ASN A 366 -9.33 -20.11 24.28
N GLN A 367 -9.08 -19.64 23.05
CA GLN A 367 -10.15 -19.47 22.06
C GLN A 367 -10.70 -20.83 21.61
N ILE A 368 -9.84 -21.84 21.51
CA ILE A 368 -10.23 -23.21 21.21
C ILE A 368 -11.06 -23.79 22.37
N GLU A 369 -10.62 -23.59 23.61
CA GLU A 369 -11.35 -24.02 24.81
C GLU A 369 -12.71 -23.32 24.94
N ASP A 370 -12.76 -22.00 24.77
CA ASP A 370 -13.98 -21.18 24.83
C ASP A 370 -14.97 -21.57 23.74
N TYR A 371 -14.48 -21.86 22.52
CA TYR A 371 -15.31 -22.36 21.44
C TYR A 371 -15.90 -23.72 21.80
N ALA A 372 -15.07 -24.68 22.22
CA ALA A 372 -15.53 -26.01 22.61
C ALA A 372 -16.52 -25.99 23.78
N ALA A 373 -16.43 -25.01 24.68
CA ALA A 373 -17.32 -24.85 25.82
C ALA A 373 -18.62 -24.08 25.50
N ASN A 374 -18.78 -23.54 24.29
CA ASN A 374 -19.92 -22.68 23.94
C ASN A 374 -21.22 -23.51 23.73
N PRO A 375 -22.22 -23.41 24.61
CA PRO A 375 -23.43 -24.23 24.56
C PRO A 375 -24.40 -23.83 23.44
N ARG A 376 -24.08 -22.76 22.69
CA ARG A 376 -24.90 -22.28 21.56
C ARG A 376 -24.45 -22.82 20.21
N LEU A 377 -23.35 -23.57 20.15
CA LEU A 377 -22.89 -24.15 18.90
C LEU A 377 -23.80 -25.31 18.47
N PRO A 378 -24.17 -25.39 17.19
CA PRO A 378 -24.87 -26.55 16.64
C PRO A 378 -24.09 -27.84 16.92
N ALA A 379 -24.79 -28.96 17.14
CA ALA A 379 -24.15 -30.25 17.41
C ALA A 379 -23.37 -30.82 16.20
N ASP A 380 -23.55 -30.20 15.03
CA ASP A 380 -22.96 -30.49 13.73
C ASP A 380 -21.94 -29.42 13.27
N ASP A 381 -21.50 -28.53 14.17
CA ASP A 381 -20.48 -27.54 13.87
C ASP A 381 -19.10 -28.20 13.63
N GLU A 382 -18.48 -27.91 12.47
CA GLU A 382 -17.19 -28.50 12.07
C GLU A 382 -15.99 -28.00 12.90
N GLY A 383 -16.23 -27.07 13.84
CA GLY A 383 -15.19 -26.56 14.72
C GLY A 383 -14.48 -25.33 14.17
N LEU A 384 -13.53 -24.80 14.94
CA LEU A 384 -12.60 -23.80 14.46
C LEU A 384 -11.63 -24.44 13.46
N ASP A 385 -11.74 -24.07 12.18
CA ASP A 385 -10.82 -24.50 11.13
C ASP A 385 -10.09 -23.31 10.51
N THR A 386 -8.81 -23.52 10.21
CA THR A 386 -8.02 -22.68 9.31
C THR A 386 -7.89 -23.42 7.98
N ALA A 387 -9.01 -23.54 7.28
CA ALA A 387 -9.06 -24.21 5.99
C ALA A 387 -8.13 -23.52 4.97
N THR A 388 -7.65 -24.30 4.01
CA THR A 388 -6.85 -23.78 2.90
C THR A 388 -7.74 -22.89 2.02
N ALA A 389 -7.40 -21.61 1.92
CA ALA A 389 -8.13 -20.66 1.07
C ALA A 389 -7.70 -20.81 -0.39
N GLN A 390 -8.65 -20.73 -1.32
CA GLN A 390 -8.40 -20.85 -2.76
C GLN A 390 -9.10 -19.72 -3.51
N THR A 391 -8.54 -19.30 -4.64
CA THR A 391 -9.16 -18.33 -5.54
C THR A 391 -8.90 -18.68 -7.00
N LEU A 392 -9.88 -18.43 -7.85
CA LEU A 392 -9.78 -18.55 -9.30
C LEU A 392 -10.26 -17.25 -9.91
N ARG A 393 -9.43 -16.63 -10.76
CA ARG A 393 -9.74 -15.36 -11.42
C ARG A 393 -9.53 -15.51 -12.92
N TRP A 394 -10.46 -14.98 -13.70
CA TRP A 394 -10.35 -14.93 -15.15
C TRP A 394 -10.42 -13.48 -15.60
N TYR A 395 -9.43 -13.07 -16.38
CA TYR A 395 -9.38 -11.78 -17.05
C TYR A 395 -9.56 -11.97 -18.54
N LEU A 396 -10.34 -11.09 -19.12
CA LEU A 396 -10.59 -11.02 -20.54
C LEU A 396 -10.77 -9.55 -20.90
N GLY A 397 -10.00 -9.06 -21.87
CA GLY A 397 -10.10 -7.67 -22.28
C GLY A 397 -9.45 -7.40 -23.62
N ILE A 398 -9.73 -6.22 -24.15
CA ILE A 398 -9.03 -5.63 -25.30
C ILE A 398 -8.37 -4.36 -24.77
N LEU A 399 -7.05 -4.26 -24.92
CA LEU A 399 -6.24 -3.14 -24.44
C LEU A 399 -5.82 -2.29 -25.65
N PHE A 400 -5.98 -0.98 -25.53
CA PHE A 400 -5.77 0.01 -26.60
C PHE A 400 -4.62 0.96 -26.28
#